data_AF-A0A966FH95-F1
#
_entry.id   AF-A0A966FH95-F1
#
_cell.length_a   1.000
_cell.length_b   1.000
_cell.length_c   1.000
_cell.angle_alpha   90.00
_cell.angle_beta   90.00
_cell.angle_gamma   90.00
#
_symmetry.space_group_name_H-M   'P 1'
#
loop_
_entity.id
_entity.type
_entity.pdbx_description
1 polymer ?
#
loop_
_entity_poly.entity_id
_entity_poly.type
_entity_poly.pdbx_seq_one_letter_code
_entity_poly.pdbx_strand_id
1 'polypeptide(L)'
;MEAIRIPPEEVTLSAIRAQGAGGQNVNKVSSAIHLRFDIDASSLADDVKQRLLALHDSRISKDGVLVLKAQQHRTQEMNRFDALIRLHELVNSVALPPK
;
A
#
# COMPACT_ATOMS: atom_id res chain seq x y z
N MET A 1 8.37 -11.99 18.64
CA MET A 1 7.93 -11.89 17.24
C MET A 1 8.18 -10.45 16.82
N GLU A 2 9.18 -10.22 15.97
CA GLU A 2 9.53 -8.88 15.54
C GLU A 2 8.59 -8.50 14.39
N ALA A 3 7.68 -7.55 14.64
CA ALA A 3 6.80 -7.05 13.60
C ALA A 3 7.67 -6.32 12.55
N ILE A 4 7.50 -6.68 11.28
CA ILE A 4 8.22 -6.02 10.18
C ILE A 4 7.81 -4.55 10.17
N ARG A 5 8.75 -3.67 10.51
CA ARG A 5 8.57 -2.23 10.42
C ARG A 5 9.01 -1.78 9.03
N ILE A 6 8.11 -1.10 8.35
CA ILE A 6 8.39 -0.43 7.08
C ILE A 6 8.52 1.06 7.42
N PRO A 7 9.70 1.65 7.26
CA PRO A 7 9.88 3.09 7.43
C PRO A 7 8.95 3.87 6.49
N PRO A 8 8.35 5.00 6.95
CA PRO A 8 7.50 5.82 6.09
C PRO A 8 8.25 6.46 4.91
N GLU A 9 9.58 6.50 4.96
CA GLU A 9 10.44 6.95 3.86
C GLU A 9 10.53 5.96 2.70
N GLU A 10 10.29 4.67 2.95
CA GLU A 10 10.28 3.63 1.91
C GLU A 10 8.97 3.57 1.13
N VAL A 11 7.95 4.29 1.61
CA VAL A 11 6.63 4.38 0.98
C VAL A 11 6.41 5.75 0.37
N THR A 12 6.09 5.75 -0.91
CA THR A 12 5.67 6.98 -1.61
C THR A 12 4.15 7.12 -1.51
N LEU A 13 3.69 8.17 -0.82
CA LEU A 13 2.28 8.51 -0.69
C LEU A 13 1.94 9.70 -1.59
N SER A 14 1.07 9.48 -2.57
CA SER A 14 0.58 10.53 -3.48
C SER A 14 -0.90 10.78 -3.28
N ALA A 15 -1.30 12.04 -3.14
CA ALA A 15 -2.71 12.43 -3.18
C ALA A 15 -3.24 12.30 -4.60
N ILE A 16 -4.36 11.60 -4.79
CA ILE A 16 -5.01 11.47 -6.09
C ILE A 16 -6.43 12.01 -6.02
N ARG A 17 -6.94 12.48 -7.17
CA ARG A 17 -8.36 12.83 -7.28
C ARG A 17 -9.18 11.56 -7.08
N ALA A 18 -10.13 11.60 -6.14
CA ALA A 18 -11.10 10.52 -5.98
C ALA A 18 -11.95 10.47 -7.26
N GLN A 19 -11.89 9.35 -8.00
CA GLN A 19 -12.82 9.12 -9.10
C GLN A 19 -14.18 8.71 -8.52
N GLY A 20 -15.17 9.58 -8.68
CA GLY A 20 -16.59 9.30 -8.41
C GLY A 20 -17.42 9.63 -9.65
N ALA A 21 -18.40 8.77 -9.98
CA ALA A 21 -19.37 9.04 -11.03
C ALA A 21 -20.14 10.33 -10.72
N GLY A 22 -20.31 11.19 -11.73
CA GLY A 22 -20.85 12.54 -11.60
C GLY A 22 -22.17 12.61 -10.84
N GLY A 23 -22.18 13.39 -9.76
CA GLY A 23 -23.39 13.68 -8.99
C GLY A 23 -23.11 14.75 -7.94
N GLN A 24 -23.42 16.02 -8.28
CA GLN A 24 -23.53 17.27 -7.51
C GLN A 24 -22.54 17.62 -6.35
N ASN A 25 -21.65 16.72 -5.91
CA ASN A 25 -20.69 16.96 -4.83
C ASN A 25 -19.26 16.41 -5.13
N VAL A 26 -18.94 16.19 -6.41
CA VAL A 26 -17.65 15.60 -6.88
C VAL A 26 -16.41 16.50 -6.69
N ASN A 27 -16.58 17.74 -6.21
CA ASN A 27 -15.48 18.70 -6.09
C ASN A 27 -14.74 18.74 -4.74
N LYS A 28 -15.11 17.93 -3.75
CA LYS A 28 -14.61 18.15 -2.38
C LYS A 28 -13.35 17.34 -2.08
N VAL A 29 -12.20 17.94 -2.42
CA VAL A 29 -10.81 17.62 -2.03
C VAL A 29 -10.28 16.23 -2.43
N SER A 30 -9.04 16.17 -2.91
CA SER A 30 -8.32 14.93 -3.28
C SER A 30 -7.98 14.11 -2.02
N SER A 31 -8.99 13.53 -1.37
CA SER A 31 -8.82 12.74 -0.15
C SER A 31 -8.22 11.36 -0.42
N ALA A 32 -8.30 10.87 -1.66
CA ALA A 32 -7.78 9.58 -2.03
C ALA A 32 -6.24 9.58 -2.00
N ILE A 33 -5.67 8.47 -1.53
CA ILE A 33 -4.25 8.23 -1.40
C ILE A 33 -3.85 7.06 -2.29
N HIS A 34 -2.75 7.27 -2.99
CA HIS A 34 -2.03 6.25 -3.72
C HIS A 34 -0.72 5.98 -2.99
N LEU A 35 -0.59 4.80 -2.42
CA LEU A 35 0.64 4.32 -1.79
C LEU A 35 1.38 3.44 -2.79
N ARG A 36 2.64 3.75 -3.00
CA ARG A 36 3.58 2.94 -3.77
C ARG A 36 4.70 2.48 -2.85
N PHE A 37 4.95 1.18 -2.84
CA PHE A 37 6.01 0.55 -2.08
C PHE A 37 6.85 -0.31 -3.01
N ASP A 38 8.14 -0.02 -3.10
CA ASP A 38 9.07 -0.77 -3.92
C ASP A 38 9.61 -1.94 -3.09
N ILE A 39 9.20 -3.17 -3.42
CA ILE A 39 9.55 -4.35 -2.63
C ILE A 39 11.04 -4.65 -2.80
N ASP A 40 11.57 -4.50 -4.01
CA ASP A 40 12.97 -4.81 -4.32
C ASP A 40 13.92 -3.84 -3.62
N ALA A 41 13.62 -2.54 -3.67
CA ALA A 41 14.41 -1.48 -3.05
C ALA A 41 14.19 -1.30 -1.53
N SER A 42 13.24 -2.03 -0.92
CA SER A 42 12.94 -1.91 0.51
C SER A 42 14.01 -2.51 1.43
N SER A 43 13.95 -2.18 2.73
CA SER A 43 14.78 -2.81 3.77
C SER A 43 14.29 -4.19 4.23
N LEU A 44 13.29 -4.77 3.57
CA LEU A 44 12.78 -6.10 3.88
C LEU A 44 13.86 -7.18 3.69
N ALA A 45 13.78 -8.27 4.47
CA ALA A 45 14.63 -9.43 4.26
C ALA A 45 14.33 -10.08 2.89
N ASP A 46 15.36 -10.60 2.22
CA ASP A 46 15.24 -11.25 0.90
C ASP A 46 14.17 -12.34 0.86
N ASP A 47 14.07 -13.18 1.90
CA ASP A 47 13.00 -14.18 2.03
C ASP A 47 11.59 -13.57 1.95
N VAL A 48 11.38 -12.43 2.62
CA VAL A 48 10.09 -11.75 2.64
C VAL A 48 9.82 -11.09 1.29
N LYS A 49 10.84 -10.48 0.67
CA LYS A 49 10.75 -9.90 -0.68
C LYS A 49 10.35 -10.97 -1.70
N GLN A 50 11.06 -12.09 -1.73
CA GLN A 50 10.77 -13.20 -2.64
C GLN A 50 9.36 -13.75 -2.44
N ARG A 51 8.90 -13.91 -1.19
CA ARG A 51 7.53 -14.36 -0.92
C ARG A 51 6.48 -13.34 -1.32
N LEU A 52 6.71 -12.05 -1.07
CA LEU A 52 5.84 -10.97 -1.54
C LEU A 52 5.73 -10.97 -3.07
N LEU A 53 6.86 -11.09 -3.78
CA LEU A 53 6.89 -11.12 -5.24
C LEU A 53 6.28 -12.40 -5.82
N ALA A 54 6.31 -13.50 -5.07
CA ALA A 54 5.66 -14.75 -5.44
C ALA A 54 4.14 -14.74 -5.23
N LEU A 55 3.61 -13.77 -4.46
CA LEU A 55 2.17 -13.58 -4.36
C LEU A 55 1.61 -13.22 -5.73
N HIS A 56 0.61 -13.98 -6.18
CA HIS A 56 -0.20 -13.63 -7.35
C HIS A 56 -1.23 -12.55 -6.98
N ASP A 57 -0.74 -11.42 -6.48
CA ASP A 57 -1.56 -10.30 -6.08
C ASP A 57 -1.61 -9.25 -7.19
N SER A 58 -2.81 -8.93 -7.66
CA SER A 58 -3.02 -7.93 -8.72
C SER A 58 -2.54 -6.51 -8.36
N ARG A 59 -2.24 -6.26 -7.08
CA ARG A 59 -1.70 -4.98 -6.59
C ARG A 59 -0.19 -4.86 -6.78
N ILE A 60 0.52 -5.95 -7.07
CA ILE A 60 1.97 -5.97 -7.26
C ILE A 60 2.27 -5.94 -8.76
N SER A 61 3.05 -4.94 -9.19
CA SER A 61 3.55 -4.83 -10.57
C SER A 61 4.62 -5.87 -10.85
N LYS A 62 4.84 -6.17 -12.14
CA LYS A 62 5.95 -7.02 -12.60
C LYS A 62 7.33 -6.48 -12.21
N ASP A 63 7.43 -5.16 -12.03
CA ASP A 63 8.64 -4.49 -11.55
C ASP A 63 8.86 -4.63 -10.04
N GLY A 64 8.07 -5.45 -9.35
CA GLY A 64 8.19 -5.65 -7.90
C GLY A 64 7.66 -4.48 -7.06
N VAL A 65 6.78 -3.68 -7.64
CA VAL A 65 6.21 -2.49 -6.97
C VAL A 65 4.80 -2.80 -6.53
N LEU A 66 4.56 -2.73 -5.22
CA LEU A 66 3.24 -2.82 -4.64
C LEU A 66 2.54 -1.46 -4.69
N VAL A 67 1.31 -1.47 -5.20
CA VAL A 67 0.51 -0.27 -5.38
C VAL A 67 -0.83 -0.42 -4.66
N LEU A 68 -1.09 0.45 -3.67
CA LEU A 68 -2.32 0.45 -2.87
C LEU A 68 -3.07 1.77 -3.07
N LYS A 69 -4.38 1.67 -3.30
CA LYS A 69 -5.28 2.82 -3.42
C LYS A 69 -6.25 2.85 -2.25
N ALA A 70 -6.18 3.91 -1.45
CA ALA A 70 -7.06 4.15 -0.31
C ALA A 70 -7.95 5.37 -0.57
N GLN A 71 -9.26 5.16 -0.61
CA GLN A 71 -10.24 6.22 -0.84
C GLN A 71 -11.55 5.99 -0.07
N GLN A 72 -11.52 5.16 0.98
CA GLN A 72 -12.71 4.82 1.77
C GLN A 72 -13.15 5.96 2.69
N HIS A 73 -12.23 6.84 3.08
CA HIS A 73 -12.48 7.89 4.04
C HIS A 73 -12.60 9.27 3.38
N ARG A 74 -13.26 10.20 4.10
CA ARG A 74 -13.46 11.58 3.65
C ARG A 74 -12.21 12.44 3.76
N THR A 75 -11.27 12.08 4.63
CA THR A 75 -10.03 12.84 4.87
C THR A 75 -8.83 12.10 4.30
N GLN A 76 -7.85 12.88 3.85
CA GLN A 76 -6.61 12.34 3.31
C GLN A 76 -5.82 11.55 4.37
N GLU A 77 -5.77 12.06 5.60
CA GLU A 77 -5.05 11.42 6.71
C GLU A 77 -5.58 10.02 7.02
N MET A 78 -6.89 9.85 7.10
CA MET A 78 -7.48 8.52 7.33
C MET A 78 -7.19 7.57 6.16
N ASN A 79 -7.23 8.06 4.92
CA ASN A 79 -6.84 7.25 3.77
C ASN A 79 -5.34 6.92 3.75
N ARG A 80 -4.46 7.78 4.27
CA ARG A 80 -3.03 7.45 4.44
C ARG A 80 -2.87 6.32 5.44
N PHE A 81 -3.54 6.41 6.58
CA PHE A 81 -3.48 5.39 7.62
C PHE A 81 -4.01 4.03 7.14
N ASP A 82 -5.15 4.03 6.44
CA ASP A 82 -5.72 2.83 5.81
C ASP A 82 -4.75 2.19 4.80
N ALA A 83 -4.11 3.00 3.94
CA ALA A 83 -3.11 2.48 3.00
C ALA A 83 -1.93 1.80 3.71
N LEU A 84 -1.42 2.43 4.78
CA LEU A 84 -0.33 1.90 5.59
C LEU A 84 -0.72 0.60 6.31
N ILE A 85 -1.90 0.53 6.92
CA ILE A 85 -2.39 -0.69 7.57
C ILE A 85 -2.39 -1.84 6.56
N ARG A 86 -2.98 -1.63 5.38
CA ARG A 86 -3.06 -2.67 4.35
C ARG A 86 -1.69 -3.13 3.86
N LEU A 87 -0.73 -2.21 3.76
CA LEU A 87 0.65 -2.55 3.45
C LEU A 87 1.21 -3.49 4.51
N HIS A 88 1.11 -3.10 5.78
CA HIS A 88 1.60 -3.93 6.89
C HIS A 88 0.90 -5.29 6.95
N GLU A 89 -0.41 -5.36 6.75
CA GLU A 89 -1.14 -6.63 6.71
C GLU A 89 -0.64 -7.54 5.59
N LEU A 90 -0.42 -7.00 4.38
CA LEU A 90 0.08 -7.76 3.25
C LEU A 90 1.51 -8.28 3.49
N VAL A 91 2.40 -7.43 4.00
CA VAL A 91 3.78 -7.84 4.34
C VAL A 91 3.78 -8.89 5.46
N ASN A 92 2.97 -8.69 6.51
CA ASN A 92 2.86 -9.66 7.60
C ASN A 92 2.26 -11.00 7.14
N SER A 93 1.39 -11.00 6.12
CA SER A 93 0.81 -12.23 5.55
C SER A 93 1.87 -13.19 5.00
N VAL A 94 3.04 -12.68 4.60
CA VAL A 94 4.14 -13.49 4.06
C VAL A 94 5.41 -13.48 4.92
N ALA A 95 5.41 -12.68 5.97
CA ALA A 95 6.46 -12.65 6.98
C ALA A 95 6.64 -14.00 7.66
N LEU A 96 5.55 -14.76 7.83
CA LEU A 96 5.61 -16.11 8.36
C LEU A 96 5.96 -17.11 7.25
N PRO A 97 6.97 -17.98 7.45
CA PRO A 97 7.18 -19.10 6.55
C PRO A 97 5.94 -20.01 6.57
N PRO A 98 5.47 -20.50 5.41
CA PRO A 98 4.48 -21.57 5.40
C PRO A 98 5.04 -22.75 6.21
N LYS A 99 4.20 -23.32 7.08
CA LYS A 99 4.53 -24.51 7.87
C LYS A 99 4.86 -25.70 7.00
#